data_AF-A0A7R9Y5S0-F1
#
_entry.id   AF-A0A7R9Y5S0-F1
#
_cell.length_a   1.000
_cell.length_b   1.000
_cell.length_c   1.000
_cell.angle_alpha   90.00
_cell.angle_beta   90.00
_cell.angle_gamma   90.00
#
_symmetry.space_group_name_H-M   'P 1'
#
loop_
_entity.id
_entity.type
_entity.pdbx_description
1 polymer ?
#
loop_
_entity_poly.entity_id
_entity_poly.type
_entity_poly.pdbx_seq_one_letter_code
_entity_poly.pdbx_strand_id
1 'polypeptide(L)'
;RALAEVARRERWVGLPLFAVGASSGGAFVSTAPAWLPPAGGGPSAFPLRLRGLGVQISSVPSVEKTITASYPPVAFVHMPRDERTAGEVDVAVERLERLGVPVASFAAMPKAVTAAFLAARMRSRAGGRTGEDARGGASAAAQRGA
;
A
#
# COMPACT_ATOMS: atom_id res chain seq x y z
N ARG A 1 18.02 9.34 -0.19
CA ARG A 1 19.10 9.04 0.79
C ARG A 1 18.61 8.16 1.94
N ALA A 2 17.55 8.52 2.67
CA ALA A 2 17.01 7.70 3.76
C ALA A 2 16.69 6.24 3.36
N LEU A 3 16.00 6.02 2.23
CA LEU A 3 15.67 4.67 1.77
C LEU A 3 16.91 3.81 1.44
N ALA A 4 17.98 4.42 0.92
CA ALA A 4 19.23 3.71 0.64
C ALA A 4 19.95 3.30 1.93
N GLU A 5 19.91 4.16 2.96
CA GLU A 5 20.50 3.88 4.27
C GLU A 5 19.78 2.71 4.95
N VAL A 6 18.45 2.75 4.98
CA VAL A 6 17.63 1.65 5.51
C VAL A 6 17.92 0.36 4.75
N ALA A 7 18.00 0.40 3.41
CA ALA A 7 18.30 -0.78 2.61
C ALA A 7 19.66 -1.41 2.97
N ARG A 8 20.67 -0.61 3.30
CA ARG A 8 21.98 -1.13 3.73
C ARG A 8 21.91 -1.71 5.14
N ARG A 9 21.32 -0.97 6.08
CA ARG A 9 21.19 -1.38 7.49
C ARG A 9 20.41 -2.68 7.63
N GLU A 10 19.30 -2.80 6.89
CA GLU A 10 18.41 -3.97 6.94
C GLU A 10 18.83 -5.08 5.96
N ARG A 11 19.95 -4.93 5.24
CA ARG A 11 20.48 -5.88 4.25
C ARG A 11 19.49 -6.22 3.12
N TRP A 12 18.80 -5.21 2.59
CA TRP A 12 17.91 -5.31 1.44
C TRP A 12 18.56 -4.97 0.10
N VAL A 13 19.89 -4.79 0.08
CA VAL A 13 20.63 -4.46 -1.14
C VAL A 13 20.40 -5.53 -2.20
N GLY A 14 19.99 -5.11 -3.40
CA GLY A 14 19.67 -5.98 -4.53
C GLY A 14 18.26 -6.57 -4.51
N LEU A 15 17.49 -6.39 -3.43
CA LEU A 15 16.12 -6.90 -3.37
C LEU A 15 15.17 -6.07 -4.26
N PRO A 16 14.11 -6.72 -4.79
CA PRO A 16 13.08 -6.01 -5.53
C PRO A 16 12.27 -5.12 -4.59
N LEU A 17 12.12 -3.85 -4.94
CA LEU A 17 11.26 -2.90 -4.25
C LEU A 17 9.91 -2.82 -4.97
N PHE A 18 8.84 -3.03 -4.22
CA PHE A 18 7.47 -2.73 -4.65
C PHE A 18 6.97 -1.57 -3.80
N ALA A 19 6.42 -0.54 -4.44
CA ALA A 19 5.89 0.62 -3.73
C ALA A 19 4.38 0.67 -3.89
N VAL A 20 3.66 0.83 -2.77
CA VAL A 20 2.21 0.94 -2.76
C VAL A 20 1.82 2.22 -2.03
N GLY A 21 0.89 2.96 -2.59
CA GLY A 21 0.42 4.21 -2.01
C GLY A 21 -1.04 4.46 -2.32
N ALA A 22 -1.75 5.10 -1.39
CA ALA A 22 -3.14 5.50 -1.54
C ALA A 22 -3.28 7.03 -1.52
N SER A 23 -4.17 7.58 -2.34
CA SER A 23 -4.40 9.03 -2.46
C SER A 23 -3.09 9.79 -2.69
N SER A 24 -2.70 10.72 -1.81
CA SER A 24 -1.41 11.42 -1.89
C SER A 24 -0.19 10.49 -1.89
N GLY A 25 -0.28 9.35 -1.19
CA GLY A 25 0.73 8.29 -1.26
C GLY A 25 0.80 7.64 -2.63
N GLY A 26 -0.35 7.50 -3.32
CA GLY A 26 -0.44 7.00 -4.69
C GLY A 26 0.25 7.94 -5.69
N ALA A 27 0.01 9.23 -5.55
CA ALA A 27 0.72 10.27 -6.31
C ALA A 27 2.22 10.26 -6.01
N PHE A 28 2.62 10.06 -4.76
CA PHE A 28 4.03 9.98 -4.37
C PHE A 28 4.73 8.78 -5.03
N VAL A 29 4.19 7.55 -4.88
CA VAL A 29 4.85 6.35 -5.41
C VAL A 29 4.89 6.32 -6.94
N SER A 30 3.91 6.93 -7.61
CA SER A 30 3.89 7.01 -9.08
C SER A 30 4.92 7.99 -9.64
N THR A 31 5.42 8.95 -8.84
CA THR A 31 6.58 9.76 -9.25
C THR A 31 7.92 9.10 -8.92
N ALA A 32 7.94 8.01 -8.14
CA ALA A 32 9.17 7.37 -7.69
C ALA A 32 10.18 7.04 -8.80
N PRO A 33 9.77 6.58 -9.99
CA PRO A 33 10.70 6.34 -11.09
C PRO A 33 11.49 7.56 -11.57
N ALA A 34 11.01 8.80 -11.36
CA ALA A 34 11.75 10.01 -11.75
C ALA A 34 12.91 10.35 -10.82
N TRP A 35 12.80 9.98 -9.53
CA TRP A 35 13.75 10.40 -8.51
C TRP A 35 14.49 9.23 -7.85
N LEU A 36 14.05 8.00 -8.07
CA LEU A 36 14.83 6.81 -7.78
C LEU A 36 15.79 6.54 -8.94
N PRO A 37 17.11 6.54 -8.70
CA PRO A 37 18.07 6.17 -9.72
C PRO A 37 17.78 4.74 -10.22
N PRO A 38 18.04 4.45 -11.51
CA PRO A 38 18.07 3.08 -11.98
C PRO A 38 18.99 2.24 -11.08
N ALA A 39 18.56 1.04 -10.72
CA ALA A 39 19.45 0.10 -10.04
C ALA A 39 20.64 -0.20 -10.97
N GLY A 40 21.86 -0.01 -10.47
CA GLY A 40 23.11 -0.23 -11.20
C GLY A 40 24.11 -1.00 -10.34
N GLY A 41 25.15 -1.57 -10.97
CA GLY A 41 26.18 -2.35 -10.28
C GLY A 41 27.35 -1.52 -9.71
N GLY A 42 27.26 -0.20 -9.71
CA GLY A 42 28.33 0.69 -9.28
C GLY A 42 28.27 1.06 -7.79
N PRO A 43 29.38 1.53 -7.19
CA PRO A 43 29.45 1.93 -5.77
C PRO A 43 28.52 3.10 -5.40
N SER A 44 28.03 3.84 -6.40
CA SER A 44 27.07 4.95 -6.25
C SER A 44 25.63 4.57 -6.60
N ALA A 45 25.37 3.31 -6.97
CA ALA A 45 24.05 2.89 -7.41
C ALA A 45 23.04 2.83 -6.26
N PHE A 46 21.78 3.11 -6.60
CA PHE A 46 20.70 2.95 -5.65
C PHE A 46 20.55 1.45 -5.30
N PRO A 47 20.52 1.08 -4.00
CA PRO A 47 20.65 -0.32 -3.58
C PRO A 47 19.40 -1.15 -3.85
N LEU A 48 18.30 -0.54 -4.29
CA LEU A 48 17.03 -1.22 -4.55
C LEU A 48 16.64 -1.06 -6.00
N ARG A 49 16.00 -2.09 -6.55
CA ARG A 49 15.41 -2.02 -7.90
C ARG A 49 13.90 -1.91 -7.77
N LEU A 50 13.32 -0.79 -8.19
CA LEU A 50 11.87 -0.65 -8.25
C LEU A 50 11.32 -1.62 -9.32
N ARG A 51 10.44 -2.54 -8.91
CA ARG A 51 9.91 -3.62 -9.76
C ARG A 51 8.41 -3.57 -9.99
N GLY A 52 7.69 -2.76 -9.23
CA GLY A 52 6.26 -2.57 -9.44
C GLY A 52 5.68 -1.49 -8.55
N LEU A 53 4.54 -0.96 -8.98
CA LEU A 53 3.81 0.10 -8.31
C LEU A 53 2.35 -0.33 -8.07
N GLY A 54 1.84 -0.06 -6.88
CA GLY A 54 0.42 -0.15 -6.54
C GLY A 54 -0.12 1.24 -6.22
N VAL A 55 -0.96 1.79 -7.10
CA VAL A 55 -1.52 3.14 -6.96
C VAL A 55 -3.00 3.03 -6.63
N GLN A 56 -3.41 3.50 -5.46
CA GLN A 56 -4.79 3.38 -4.98
C GLN A 56 -5.44 4.75 -4.85
N ILE A 57 -6.70 4.90 -5.28
CA ILE A 57 -7.53 6.11 -5.10
C ILE A 57 -6.75 7.37 -5.52
N SER A 58 -6.01 7.24 -6.61
CA SER A 58 -5.11 8.24 -7.17
C SER A 58 -4.79 7.82 -8.60
N SER A 59 -4.46 8.79 -9.42
CA SER A 59 -3.89 8.61 -10.74
C SER A 59 -2.38 8.86 -10.68
N VAL A 60 -1.67 8.50 -11.75
CA VAL A 60 -0.31 9.01 -11.94
C VAL A 60 -0.46 10.51 -12.19
N PRO A 61 0.15 11.40 -11.40
CA PRO A 61 0.14 12.81 -11.73
C PRO A 61 0.70 12.96 -13.15
N SER A 62 0.20 13.93 -13.92
CA SER A 62 0.61 14.26 -15.30
C SER A 62 2.07 14.74 -15.38
N VAL A 63 3.00 14.04 -14.76
CA VAL A 63 4.43 14.24 -14.91
C VAL A 63 4.81 13.53 -16.20
N GLU A 64 4.44 14.16 -17.31
CA GLU A 64 4.69 13.68 -18.67
C GLU A 64 6.15 13.27 -18.91
N LYS A 65 7.06 13.84 -18.12
CA LYS A 65 8.51 13.63 -18.18
C LYS A 65 9.00 12.39 -17.42
N THR A 66 8.15 11.73 -16.63
CA THR A 66 8.54 10.61 -15.76
C THR A 66 8.21 9.24 -16.36
N ILE A 67 7.25 9.17 -17.27
CA ILE A 67 6.82 7.91 -17.87
C ILE A 67 7.63 7.65 -19.13
N THR A 68 8.60 6.73 -19.04
CA THR A 68 9.42 6.23 -20.13
C THR A 68 9.12 4.75 -20.37
N ALA A 69 9.68 4.15 -21.42
CA ALA A 69 9.59 2.70 -21.65
C ALA A 69 10.22 1.86 -20.51
N SER A 70 11.01 2.47 -19.62
CA SER A 70 11.59 1.82 -18.44
C SER A 70 10.75 1.98 -17.17
N TYR A 71 9.53 2.53 -17.28
CA TYR A 71 8.61 2.66 -16.16
C TYR A 71 8.22 1.26 -15.63
N PRO A 72 8.19 1.04 -14.31
CA PRO A 72 7.88 -0.27 -13.75
C PRO A 72 6.40 -0.64 -14.00
N PRO A 73 6.07 -1.95 -13.98
CA PRO A 73 4.68 -2.40 -14.01
C PRO A 73 3.80 -1.73 -12.95
N VAL A 74 2.55 -1.42 -13.30
CA VAL A 74 1.64 -0.66 -12.43
C VAL A 74 0.31 -1.38 -12.23
N ALA A 75 -0.16 -1.44 -11.00
CA ALA A 75 -1.52 -1.82 -10.66
C ALA A 75 -2.28 -0.61 -10.10
N PHE A 76 -3.37 -0.22 -10.74
CA PHE A 76 -4.29 0.80 -10.26
C PHE A 76 -5.45 0.18 -9.49
N VAL A 77 -5.84 0.80 -8.38
CA VAL A 77 -7.10 0.52 -7.68
C VAL A 77 -7.87 1.82 -7.59
N HIS A 78 -9.03 1.89 -8.22
CA HIS A 78 -9.86 3.10 -8.25
C HIS A 78 -11.31 2.78 -7.95
N MET A 79 -12.09 3.80 -7.59
CA MET A 79 -13.52 3.66 -7.36
C MET A 79 -14.28 4.18 -8.59
N PRO A 80 -15.15 3.40 -9.23
CA PRO A 80 -15.88 3.87 -10.42
C PRO A 80 -16.78 5.10 -10.17
N ARG A 81 -17.22 5.31 -8.92
CA ARG A 81 -18.02 6.49 -8.53
C ARG A 81 -17.20 7.76 -8.36
N ASP A 82 -15.88 7.63 -8.22
CA ASP A 82 -14.98 8.78 -8.27
C ASP A 82 -14.62 9.02 -9.74
N GLU A 83 -15.56 9.62 -10.48
CA GLU A 83 -15.47 9.77 -11.94
C GLU A 83 -14.21 10.51 -12.36
N ARG A 84 -13.78 11.51 -11.58
CA ARG A 84 -12.55 12.26 -11.85
C ARG A 84 -11.34 11.34 -11.78
N THR A 85 -11.14 10.63 -10.67
CA THR A 85 -9.97 9.75 -10.55
C THR A 85 -10.06 8.52 -11.45
N ALA A 86 -11.25 7.98 -11.70
CA ALA A 86 -11.44 6.90 -12.66
C ALA A 86 -11.02 7.32 -14.08
N GLY A 87 -11.48 8.48 -14.56
CA GLY A 87 -11.08 9.00 -15.86
C GLY A 87 -9.58 9.29 -15.97
N GLU A 88 -8.96 9.82 -14.91
CA GLU A 88 -7.50 10.01 -14.87
C GLU A 88 -6.74 8.67 -14.90
N VAL A 89 -7.27 7.62 -14.28
CA VAL A 89 -6.69 6.26 -14.33
C VAL A 89 -6.81 5.68 -15.73
N ASP A 90 -7.94 5.84 -16.42
CA ASP A 90 -8.12 5.34 -17.78
C ASP A 90 -7.10 5.96 -18.75
N VAL A 91 -6.89 7.28 -18.66
CA VAL A 91 -5.85 7.99 -19.44
C VAL A 91 -4.45 7.48 -19.12
N ALA A 92 -4.16 7.19 -17.85
CA ALA A 92 -2.86 6.67 -17.44
C ALA A 92 -2.61 5.24 -17.95
N VAL A 93 -3.64 4.37 -17.88
CA VAL A 93 -3.60 2.99 -18.39
C VAL A 93 -3.30 2.99 -19.89
N GLU A 94 -4.09 3.72 -20.67
CA GLU A 94 -3.92 3.78 -22.13
C GLU A 94 -2.51 4.27 -22.51
N ARG A 95 -2.00 5.26 -21.78
CA ARG A 95 -0.64 5.77 -21.99
C ARG A 95 0.45 4.74 -21.67
N LEU A 96 0.34 4.04 -20.54
CA LEU A 96 1.31 3.03 -20.12
C LEU A 96 1.33 1.86 -21.11
N GLU A 97 0.17 1.43 -21.59
CA GLU A 97 0.04 0.39 -22.62
C GLU A 97 0.72 0.80 -23.93
N ARG A 98 0.49 2.03 -24.42
CA ARG A 98 1.18 2.54 -25.62
C ARG A 98 2.71 2.55 -25.49
N LEU A 99 3.24 2.66 -24.28
CA LEU A 99 4.68 2.63 -23.99
C LEU A 99 5.22 1.21 -23.73
N GLY A 100 4.37 0.19 -23.83
CA GLY A 100 4.74 -1.20 -23.56
C GLY A 100 4.94 -1.52 -22.08
N VAL A 101 4.45 -0.66 -21.18
CA VAL A 101 4.54 -0.87 -19.73
C VAL A 101 3.40 -1.78 -19.28
N PRO A 102 3.68 -2.91 -18.60
CA PRO A 102 2.61 -3.76 -18.09
C PRO A 102 1.74 -3.02 -17.06
N VAL A 103 0.43 -3.03 -17.28
CA VAL A 103 -0.52 -2.34 -16.40
C VAL A 103 -1.71 -3.25 -16.08
N ALA A 104 -2.25 -3.08 -14.88
CA ALA A 104 -3.52 -3.67 -14.45
C ALA A 104 -4.37 -2.58 -13.79
N SER A 105 -5.69 -2.61 -14.00
CA SER A 105 -6.63 -1.72 -13.33
C SER A 105 -7.72 -2.53 -12.62
N PHE A 106 -8.01 -2.16 -11.37
CA PHE A 106 -8.99 -2.83 -10.53
C PHE A 106 -10.03 -1.81 -10.04
N ALA A 107 -11.29 -2.07 -10.38
CA ALA A 107 -12.43 -1.32 -9.90
C ALA A 107 -12.86 -1.81 -8.49
N ALA A 108 -12.70 -0.94 -7.49
CA ALA A 108 -13.25 -1.14 -6.16
C ALA A 108 -14.76 -0.81 -6.17
N MET A 109 -15.58 -1.86 -6.27
CA MET A 109 -17.03 -1.69 -6.32
C MET A 109 -17.60 -1.16 -4.99
N PRO A 110 -18.60 -0.27 -5.04
CA PRO A 110 -19.24 0.28 -3.85
C PRO A 110 -19.76 -0.83 -2.92
N LYS A 111 -19.49 -0.70 -1.63
CA LYS A 111 -20.08 -1.54 -0.58
C LYS A 111 -20.80 -0.65 0.41
N ALA A 112 -22.05 -0.98 0.70
CA ALA A 112 -22.84 -0.25 1.67
C ALA A 112 -22.22 -0.40 3.07
N VAL A 113 -21.97 0.72 3.74
CA VAL A 113 -21.61 0.73 5.16
C VAL A 113 -22.90 0.60 5.95
N THR A 114 -23.21 -0.62 6.38
CA THR A 114 -24.39 -0.90 7.22
C THR A 114 -24.02 -0.87 8.71
N ALA A 115 -25.01 -0.68 9.58
CA ALA A 115 -24.80 -0.81 11.02
C ALA A 115 -24.21 -2.18 11.40
N ALA A 116 -24.67 -3.26 10.74
CA ALA A 116 -24.13 -4.61 10.92
C ALA A 116 -22.66 -4.72 10.49
N PHE A 117 -22.28 -4.10 9.36
CA PHE A 117 -20.89 -4.05 8.90
C PHE A 117 -19.98 -3.35 9.92
N LEU A 118 -20.39 -2.18 10.43
CA LEU A 118 -19.64 -1.44 11.45
C LEU A 118 -19.53 -2.23 12.75
N ALA A 119 -20.65 -2.77 13.24
CA ALA A 119 -20.68 -3.55 14.47
C ALA A 119 -19.74 -4.77 14.40
N ALA A 120 -19.66 -5.45 13.24
CA ALA A 120 -18.74 -6.57 13.03
C ALA A 120 -17.25 -6.18 13.10
N ARG A 121 -16.89 -4.98 12.62
CA ARG A 121 -15.49 -4.49 12.61
C ARG A 121 -15.06 -3.77 13.89
N MET A 122 -16.01 -3.24 14.65
CA MET A 122 -15.72 -2.60 15.94
C MET A 122 -15.57 -3.62 17.07
N ARG A 123 -16.29 -4.76 17.02
CA ARG A 123 -16.16 -5.84 18.02
C ARG A 123 -14.74 -6.40 18.13
N SER A 124 -13.97 -6.45 17.04
CA SER A 124 -12.57 -6.90 17.07
C SER A 124 -11.61 -5.92 17.75
N ARG A 125 -12.07 -4.72 18.14
CA ARG A 125 -11.25 -3.69 18.80
C ARG A 125 -11.57 -3.52 20.29
N ALA A 126 -12.67 -4.11 20.77
CA ALA A 126 -13.11 -4.03 22.17
C ALA A 126 -12.33 -4.97 23.12
N GLY A 127 -11.40 -5.79 22.62
CA GLY A 127 -10.48 -6.59 23.44
C GLY A 127 -9.22 -5.85 23.91
N GLY A 128 -9.08 -4.56 23.60
CA GLY A 128 -7.95 -3.74 24.05
C GLY A 128 -8.26 -3.01 25.35
N ARG A 129 -7.83 -3.61 26.48
CA ARG A 129 -7.91 -3.13 27.87
C ARG A 129 -9.26 -3.31 28.58
N THR A 130 -9.55 -4.53 29.01
CA THR A 130 -10.15 -4.72 30.35
C THR A 130 -9.00 -4.71 31.35
N GLY A 131 -8.70 -3.52 31.89
CA GLY A 131 -7.94 -3.42 33.14
C GLY A 131 -8.86 -3.83 34.28
N GLU A 132 -9.04 -5.13 34.48
CA GLU A 132 -9.71 -5.68 35.65
C GLU A 132 -8.98 -6.96 36.12
N ASP A 133 -7.65 -6.92 36.08
CA ASP A 133 -6.79 -7.72 36.94
C ASP A 133 -6.19 -6.79 38.00
N ALA A 134 -6.95 -6.48 39.03
CA ALA A 134 -6.39 -6.03 40.30
C ALA A 134 -7.41 -6.18 41.44
N ARG A 135 -7.06 -7.07 42.40
CA ARG A 135 -7.63 -7.28 43.75
C ARG A 135 -8.80 -8.27 43.74
N GLY A 136 -8.61 -9.55 44.06
CA GLY A 136 -8.17 -10.08 45.37
C GLY A 136 -9.44 -10.48 46.14
N GLY A 137 -9.61 -11.65 46.76
CA GLY A 137 -8.73 -12.76 47.05
C GLY A 137 -9.58 -13.97 47.47
N ALA A 138 -8.87 -15.00 47.92
CA ALA A 138 -9.32 -16.34 48.25
C ALA A 138 -10.64 -16.48 49.06
N SER A 139 -11.38 -17.55 48.77
CA SER A 139 -11.79 -18.50 49.81
C SER A 139 -12.07 -19.87 49.19
N ALA A 140 -11.27 -20.84 49.60
CA ALA A 140 -11.48 -22.26 49.37
C ALA A 140 -12.22 -22.86 50.58
N ALA A 141 -13.33 -23.55 50.32
CA ALA A 141 -13.91 -24.64 51.13
C ALA A 141 -15.21 -25.08 50.43
N ALA A 142 -15.59 -26.33 50.30
CA ALA A 142 -14.96 -27.60 50.58
C ALA A 142 -15.77 -28.67 49.82
N GLN A 143 -15.10 -29.78 49.52
CA GLN A 143 -15.65 -31.01 48.95
C GLN A 143 -16.73 -31.68 49.83
N ARG A 144 -17.40 -32.64 49.17
CA ARG A 144 -18.18 -33.83 49.64
C ARG A 144 -19.64 -33.67 49.20
N GLY A 145 -20.26 -34.54 48.40
CA GLY A 145 -20.00 -35.95 48.12
C GLY A 145 -21.30 -36.71 48.41
N ALA A 146 -21.74 -37.52 47.43
CA ALA A 146 -22.96 -38.34 47.36
C ALA A 146 -24.26 -37.60 46.98
#